data_AF-A0AA40M3P8-F1
#
_entry.id   AF-A0AA40M3P8-F1
#
_cell.length_a   1.000
_cell.length_b   1.000
_cell.length_c   1.000
_cell.angle_alpha   90.00
_cell.angle_beta   90.00
_cell.angle_gamma   90.00
#
_symmetry.space_group_name_H-M   'P 1'
#
loop_
_entity.id
_entity.type
_entity.pdbx_description
1 polymer ?
#
loop_
_entity_poly.entity_id
_entity_poly.type
_entity_poly.pdbx_seq_one_letter_code
_entity_poly.pdbx_strand_id
1 'polypeptide(L)'
;MNKTVKNLINKTIELEYNHLDDQGNEAIIKSTDYEEWSRKYDLMRKKLFDIIPKELHKQLDNTLDELESSSSIMLSIEKRYMFKQGVIKGLTDLNYLNDDIEQKIILI
;
A
#
# COMPACT_ATOMS: atom_id res chain seq x y z
N MET A 1 -12.78 17.31 19.70
CA MET A 1 -12.15 17.83 18.46
C MET A 1 -13.23 18.22 17.48
N ASN A 2 -13.15 19.41 16.87
CA ASN A 2 -14.09 19.87 15.86
C ASN A 2 -14.12 18.89 14.66
N LYS A 3 -15.31 18.59 14.12
CA LYS A 3 -15.49 17.68 12.97
C LYS A 3 -14.66 18.10 11.76
N THR A 4 -14.55 19.40 11.51
CA THR A 4 -13.71 19.98 10.45
C THR A 4 -12.24 19.66 10.67
N VAL A 5 -11.73 19.86 11.88
CA VAL A 5 -10.34 19.56 12.25
C VAL A 5 -10.07 18.06 12.11
N LYS A 6 -10.99 17.20 12.57
CA LYS A 6 -10.89 15.74 12.39
C LYS A 6 -10.81 15.34 10.92
N ASN A 7 -11.64 15.95 10.08
CA ASN A 7 -11.65 15.67 8.64
C ASN A 7 -10.38 16.14 7.96
N LEU A 8 -9.86 17.31 8.34
CA LEU A 8 -8.59 17.83 7.82
C LEU A 8 -7.42 16.91 8.16
N ILE A 9 -7.32 16.47 9.43
CA ILE A 9 -6.28 15.53 9.88
C ILE A 9 -6.38 14.22 9.09
N ASN A 10 -7.57 13.62 9.01
CA ASN A 10 -7.75 12.39 8.24
C ASN A 10 -7.32 12.58 6.78
N LYS A 11 -7.77 13.65 6.11
CA LYS A 11 -7.42 13.90 4.71
C LYS A 11 -5.91 14.07 4.51
N THR A 12 -5.23 14.73 5.44
CA THR A 12 -3.77 14.92 5.39
C THR A 12 -3.05 13.58 5.52
N ILE A 13 -3.46 12.73 6.47
CA ILE A 13 -2.91 11.38 6.64
C ILE A 13 -3.08 10.56 5.34
N GLU A 14 -4.24 10.67 4.69
CA GLU A 14 -4.49 9.95 3.44
C GLU A 14 -3.65 10.42 2.26
N LEU A 15 -3.44 11.74 2.15
CA LEU A 15 -2.60 12.30 1.10
C LEU A 15 -1.14 11.89 1.29
N GLU A 16 -0.64 11.93 2.53
CA GLU A 16 0.72 11.50 2.86
C GLU A 16 0.91 10.00 2.58
N TYR A 17 -0.05 9.17 2.98
CA TYR A 17 -0.01 7.74 2.67
C TYR A 17 0.13 7.49 1.18
N ASN A 18 -0.69 8.16 0.35
CA ASN A 18 -0.63 7.98 -1.10
C ASN A 18 0.72 8.44 -1.67
N HIS A 19 1.25 9.57 -1.20
CA HIS A 19 2.56 10.06 -1.63
C HIS A 19 3.68 9.06 -1.34
N LEU A 20 3.68 8.48 -0.13
CA LEU A 20 4.68 7.50 0.29
C LEU A 20 4.49 6.14 -0.39
N ASP A 21 3.25 5.68 -0.62
CA ASP A 21 3.01 4.41 -1.32
C ASP A 21 3.46 4.50 -2.79
N ASP A 22 3.24 5.63 -3.47
CA ASP A 22 3.74 5.87 -4.83
C ASP A 22 5.28 5.78 -4.89
N GLN A 23 5.98 6.47 -3.98
CA GLN A 23 7.45 6.40 -3.89
C GLN A 23 7.95 5.01 -3.49
N GLY A 24 7.26 4.36 -2.57
CA GLY A 24 7.58 3.02 -2.08
C GLY A 24 7.46 1.97 -3.18
N ASN A 25 6.42 2.06 -4.01
CA ASN A 25 6.21 1.13 -5.14
C ASN A 25 7.37 1.22 -6.14
N GLU A 26 7.85 2.42 -6.47
CA GLU A 26 9.03 2.57 -7.34
C GLU A 26 10.31 1.95 -6.75
N ALA A 27 10.51 2.11 -5.44
CA ALA A 27 11.67 1.55 -4.74
C ALA A 27 11.60 0.01 -4.65
N ILE A 28 10.40 -0.53 -4.37
CA ILE A 28 10.15 -1.98 -4.27
C ILE A 28 10.41 -2.67 -5.61
N ILE A 29 9.90 -2.14 -6.72
CA ILE A 29 10.08 -2.73 -8.05
C ILE A 29 11.56 -2.84 -8.43
N LYS A 30 12.40 -1.93 -7.92
CA LYS A 30 13.85 -1.91 -8.14
C LYS A 30 14.64 -2.74 -7.13
N SER A 31 13.98 -3.33 -6.13
CA SER A 31 14.64 -4.12 -5.09
C SER A 31 14.95 -5.54 -5.56
N THR A 32 16.08 -6.08 -5.10
CA THR A 32 16.50 -7.46 -5.40
C THR A 32 15.52 -8.48 -4.84
N ASP A 33 14.90 -8.19 -3.69
CA ASP A 33 13.93 -9.06 -3.05
C ASP A 33 12.67 -9.19 -3.92
N TYR A 34 12.18 -8.08 -4.47
CA TYR A 34 11.03 -8.10 -5.36
C TYR A 34 11.30 -8.92 -6.61
N GLU A 35 12.47 -8.77 -7.24
CA GLU A 35 12.87 -9.57 -8.40
C GLU A 35 12.91 -11.07 -8.07
N GLU A 36 13.50 -11.45 -6.92
CA GLU A 36 13.57 -12.85 -6.51
C GLU A 36 12.17 -13.46 -6.32
N TRP A 37 11.29 -12.74 -5.63
CA TRP A 37 9.93 -13.21 -5.37
C TRP A 37 9.05 -13.21 -6.62
N SER A 38 9.22 -12.23 -7.51
CA SER A 38 8.57 -12.22 -8.83
C SER A 38 8.95 -13.45 -9.65
N ARG A 39 10.25 -13.81 -9.69
CA ARG A 39 10.69 -15.03 -10.37
C ARG A 39 10.13 -16.31 -9.74
N LYS A 40 10.05 -16.37 -8.40
CA LYS A 40 9.43 -17.50 -7.70
C LYS A 40 7.94 -17.61 -8.03
N TYR A 41 7.24 -16.49 -8.08
CA TYR A 41 5.83 -16.43 -8.48
C TYR A 41 5.62 -16.99 -9.89
N ASP A 42 6.39 -16.53 -10.88
CA ASP A 42 6.30 -17.03 -12.26
C ASP A 42 6.55 -18.53 -12.37
N LEU A 43 7.55 -19.04 -11.64
CA LEU A 43 7.85 -20.47 -11.59
C LEU A 43 6.71 -21.28 -10.97
N MET A 44 6.05 -20.76 -9.92
CA MET A 44 4.89 -21.42 -9.31
C MET A 44 3.67 -21.38 -10.23
N ARG A 45 3.41 -20.24 -10.87
CA ARG A 45 2.34 -20.08 -11.87
C ARG A 45 2.53 -21.11 -12.98
N LYS A 46 3.72 -21.21 -13.57
CA LYS A 46 4.03 -22.21 -14.60
C LYS A 46 3.76 -23.65 -14.13
N LYS A 47 4.23 -24.01 -12.92
CA LYS A 47 3.99 -25.36 -12.35
C LYS A 47 2.50 -25.68 -12.21
N LEU A 48 1.66 -24.69 -11.89
CA LEU A 48 0.20 -24.88 -11.82
C LEU A 48 -0.38 -25.17 -13.21
N PHE A 49 0.05 -24.45 -14.24
CA PHE A 49 -0.39 -24.72 -15.62
C PHE A 49 0.07 -26.08 -16.15
N ASP A 50 1.25 -26.56 -15.73
CA ASP A 50 1.79 -27.87 -16.15
C ASP A 50 0.98 -29.06 -15.61
N ILE A 51 0.27 -28.91 -14.47
CA ILE A 51 -0.47 -30.00 -13.83
C ILE A 51 -1.99 -29.96 -14.10
N ILE A 52 -2.51 -28.83 -14.59
CA ILE A 52 -3.94 -28.63 -14.84
C ILE A 52 -4.28 -28.96 -16.30
N PRO A 53 -5.41 -29.62 -16.58
CA PRO A 53 -5.89 -29.85 -17.95
C PRO A 53 -5.96 -28.55 -18.76
N LYS A 54 -5.56 -28.62 -20.04
CA LYS A 54 -5.49 -27.44 -20.93
C LYS A 54 -6.83 -26.73 -21.07
N GLU A 55 -7.93 -27.48 -20.99
CA GLU A 55 -9.30 -26.97 -21.09
C GLU A 55 -9.64 -26.01 -19.95
N LEU A 56 -8.96 -26.13 -18.81
CA LEU A 56 -9.15 -25.30 -17.62
C LEU A 56 -8.17 -24.13 -17.52
N HIS A 57 -7.16 -24.05 -18.40
CA HIS A 57 -6.11 -23.02 -18.32
C HIS A 57 -6.68 -21.60 -18.29
N LYS A 58 -7.64 -21.29 -19.15
CA LYS A 58 -8.27 -19.95 -19.19
C LYS A 58 -9.01 -19.63 -17.90
N GLN A 59 -9.74 -20.60 -17.34
CA GLN A 59 -10.47 -20.40 -16.09
C GLN A 59 -9.49 -20.19 -14.93
N LEU A 60 -8.42 -20.99 -14.88
CA LEU A 60 -7.36 -20.84 -13.89
C LEU A 60 -6.69 -19.47 -13.99
N ASP A 61 -6.33 -19.03 -15.19
CA ASP A 61 -5.69 -17.73 -15.46
C ASP A 61 -6.54 -16.59 -14.90
N ASN A 62 -7.84 -16.55 -15.26
CA ASN A 62 -8.77 -15.55 -14.76
C ASN A 62 -8.91 -15.58 -13.23
N THR A 63 -9.01 -16.77 -12.63
CA THR A 63 -9.13 -16.90 -11.16
C THR A 63 -7.86 -16.44 -10.45
N LEU A 64 -6.68 -16.70 -11.01
CA LEU A 64 -5.42 -16.22 -10.45
C LEU A 64 -5.31 -14.69 -10.53
N ASP A 65 -5.72 -14.10 -11.66
CA ASP A 65 -5.72 -12.64 -11.82
C ASP A 65 -6.71 -11.96 -10.85
N GLU A 66 -7.89 -12.55 -10.63
CA GLU A 66 -8.87 -12.08 -9.63
C GLU A 66 -8.34 -12.21 -8.20
N LEU A 67 -7.66 -13.32 -7.89
CA LEU A 67 -7.04 -13.56 -6.58
C LEU A 67 -5.91 -12.56 -6.31
N GLU A 68 -5.04 -12.33 -7.30
CA GLU A 68 -3.94 -11.36 -7.22
C GLU A 68 -4.48 -9.95 -7.00
N SER A 69 -5.50 -9.56 -7.78
CA SER A 69 -6.17 -8.26 -7.65
C SER A 69 -6.79 -8.08 -6.26
N SER A 70 -7.51 -9.10 -5.78
CA SER A 70 -8.14 -9.09 -4.45
C SER A 70 -7.11 -9.01 -3.32
N SER A 71 -6.01 -9.75 -3.44
CA SER A 71 -4.92 -9.75 -2.47
C SER A 71 -4.22 -8.40 -2.42
N SER A 72 -3.99 -7.78 -3.59
CA SER A 72 -3.41 -6.44 -3.69
C SER A 72 -4.29 -5.38 -3.01
N ILE A 73 -5.61 -5.42 -3.24
CA ILE A 73 -6.57 -4.52 -2.59
C ILE A 73 -6.54 -4.71 -1.07
N MET A 74 -6.55 -5.96 -0.59
CA MET A 74 -6.51 -6.27 0.83
C MET A 74 -5.23 -5.72 1.49
N LEU A 75 -4.07 -5.95 0.85
CA LEU A 75 -2.79 -5.43 1.32
C LEU A 75 -2.77 -3.89 1.36
N SER A 76 -3.36 -3.22 0.36
CA SER A 76 -3.48 -1.76 0.35
C SER A 76 -4.31 -1.23 1.54
N ILE A 77 -5.41 -1.91 1.87
CA ILE A 77 -6.24 -1.58 3.05
C ILE A 77 -5.43 -1.75 4.34
N GLU A 78 -4.70 -2.85 4.47
CA GLU A 78 -3.86 -3.15 5.63
C GLU A 78 -2.74 -2.11 5.81
N LYS A 79 -1.99 -1.80 4.74
CA LYS A 79 -0.95 -0.78 4.73
C LYS A 79 -1.49 0.58 5.19
N ARG A 80 -2.62 1.01 4.60
CA ARG A 80 -3.28 2.28 4.94
C ARG A 80 -3.72 2.33 6.40
N TYR A 81 -4.31 1.24 6.89
CA TYR A 81 -4.69 1.15 8.30
C TYR A 81 -3.47 1.24 9.22
N MET A 82 -2.41 0.49 8.92
CA MET A 82 -1.18 0.45 9.72
C MET A 82 -0.47 1.80 9.71
N PHE A 83 -0.38 2.47 8.56
CA PHE A 83 0.16 3.84 8.46
C PHE A 83 -0.60 4.80 9.37
N LYS A 84 -1.94 4.79 9.31
CA LYS A 84 -2.79 5.61 10.17
C LYS A 84 -2.59 5.32 11.65
N GLN A 85 -2.46 4.04 12.04
CA GLN A 85 -2.14 3.67 13.41
C GLN A 85 -0.74 4.15 13.83
N GLY A 86 0.23 4.10 12.91
CA GLY A 86 1.57 4.64 13.10
C GLY A 86 1.55 6.14 13.41
N VAL A 87 0.81 6.92 12.62
CA VAL A 87 0.63 8.37 12.85
C VAL A 87 0.00 8.64 14.21
N ILE A 88 -1.10 7.96 14.55
CA ILE A 88 -1.78 8.15 15.85
C ILE A 88 -0.86 7.83 17.03
N LYS A 89 0.00 6.81 16.90
CA LYS A 89 0.92 6.38 17.95
C LYS A 89 2.25 7.14 17.97
N GLY A 90 2.47 8.08 17.04
CA GLY A 90 3.74 8.78 16.90
C GLY A 90 4.89 7.88 16.44
N LEU A 91 4.58 6.78 15.74
CA LEU A 91 5.57 5.85 15.18
C LEU A 91 5.97 6.21 13.74
N THR A 92 5.25 7.14 13.12
CA THR A 92 5.58 7.70 11.82
C THR A 92 6.42 8.95 12.04
N ASP A 93 7.56 9.05 11.35
CA ASP A 93 8.37 10.26 11.35
C ASP A 93 7.66 11.35 10.54
N LEU A 94 6.93 12.21 11.26
CA LEU A 94 6.29 13.41 10.73
C LEU A 94 7.05 14.67 11.15
N ASN A 95 8.36 14.58 11.42
CA ASN A 95 9.15 15.68 11.94
C ASN A 95 9.10 16.94 11.04
N TYR A 96 8.89 16.78 9.74
CA TYR A 96 8.70 17.90 8.80
C TYR A 96 7.44 18.75 9.10
N LEU A 97 6.44 18.21 9.81
CA LEU A 97 5.30 19.00 10.25
C LEU A 97 5.67 19.97 11.38
N ASN A 98 6.73 19.71 12.15
CA ASN A 98 7.19 20.64 13.18
C ASN A 98 7.85 21.89 12.59
N ASP A 99 8.49 21.77 11.42
CA ASP A 99 9.16 22.89 10.76
C ASP A 99 8.17 23.95 10.23
N ASP A 100 6.93 23.55 9.90
CA ASP A 100 5.86 24.45 9.43
C ASP A 100 4.98 25.02 10.57
N ILE A 101 5.05 24.46 11.78
CA ILE A 101 4.23 24.89 12.95
C ILE A 101 4.85 26.11 13.68
N GLU A 102 5.97 26.68 13.21
CA GLU A 102 6.45 27.98 13.70
C GLU A 102 5.55 29.17 13.29
N GLN A 103 4.62 28.99 12.35
CA GLN A 103 3.57 29.99 12.13
C GLN A 103 2.47 29.87 13.20
N LYS A 104 2.66 30.65 14.27
CA LYS A 104 1.67 30.97 15.30
C LYS A 104 0.25 31.01 14.69
N ILE A 105 -0.57 30.02 15.02
CA ILE A 105 -2.02 30.14 14.89
C ILE A 105 -2.43 31.20 15.93
N ILE A 106 -2.47 32.46 15.49
CA ILE A 106 -3.13 33.54 16.24
C ILE A 106 -4.63 33.30 16.04
N LEU A 107 -5.25 32.65 17.03
CA LEU A 107 -6.70 32.70 17.18
C LEU A 107 -7.04 34.15 17.56
N ILE A 108 -7.67 34.86 16.62
CA ILE A 108 -8.36 36.13 16.87
C ILE A 108 -9.75 35.81 17.42
#